data_AF-A0A7S0TP31-F1
#
_entry.id   AF-A0A7S0TP31-F1
#
_cell.length_a   1.000
_cell.length_b   1.000
_cell.length_c   1.000
_cell.angle_alpha   90.00
_cell.angle_beta   90.00
_cell.angle_gamma   90.00
#
_symmetry.space_group_name_H-M   'P 1'
#
loop_
_entity.id
_entity.type
_entity.pdbx_description
1 polymer ?
#
loop_
_entity_poly.entity_id
_entity_poly.type
_entity_poly.pdbx_seq_one_letter_code
_entity_poly.pdbx_strand_id
1 'polypeptide(L)'
;WLSKKLLKQDKMRYEDLWRKVMANKDSVACIDHLAGVMRMIGLDDQDYCRQQNRSKKRLRADWLPTQLRAEGTSITAPTLNPIFAELDRMDLQGRPDSKSLVTSCNQLYAQSAFALVLLAERVKNWAERTQGMFRVDSEGSEQENSFAVWRDIKDDPDLVAKVRWPVAKRHERAVEKLLRSYQNSPSKLLDLTRSCIIFENMTDLTNCLGIIITDENVRV
;
A
#
# COMPACT_ATOMS: atom_id res chain seq x y z
N TRP A 1 -6.76 29.96 10.46
CA TRP A 1 -6.84 29.93 11.94
C TRP A 1 -7.64 28.74 12.46
N LEU A 2 -8.84 28.45 11.94
CA LEU A 2 -9.63 27.26 12.32
C LEU A 2 -8.86 25.93 12.20
N SER A 3 -8.16 25.72 11.07
CA SER A 3 -7.36 24.51 10.83
C SER A 3 -6.25 24.28 11.87
N LYS A 4 -5.59 25.35 12.36
CA LYS A 4 -4.56 25.21 13.41
C LYS A 4 -5.16 24.81 14.76
N LYS A 5 -6.38 25.25 15.07
CA LYS A 5 -7.09 24.90 16.30
C LYS A 5 -7.54 23.43 16.28
N LEU A 6 -8.10 22.98 15.16
CA LEU A 6 -8.49 21.57 14.94
C LEU A 6 -7.28 20.64 15.04
N LEU A 7 -6.17 20.97 14.37
CA LEU A 7 -4.93 20.18 14.47
C LEU A 7 -4.40 20.07 15.90
N LYS A 8 -4.53 21.14 16.70
CA LYS A 8 -4.11 21.10 18.12
C LYS A 8 -5.03 20.18 18.93
N GLN A 9 -6.33 20.21 18.68
CA GLN A 9 -7.30 19.32 19.33
C GLN A 9 -7.07 17.86 18.97
N ASP A 10 -6.88 17.57 17.67
CA ASP A 10 -6.56 16.22 17.20
C ASP A 10 -5.24 15.70 17.79
N LYS A 11 -4.21 16.56 17.85
CA LYS A 11 -2.94 16.21 18.48
C LYS A 11 -3.12 15.86 19.96
N MET A 12 -3.87 16.66 20.72
CA MET A 12 -4.14 16.37 22.13
C MET A 12 -4.91 15.06 22.30
N ARG A 13 -5.92 14.82 21.45
CA ARG A 13 -6.70 13.59 21.46
C ARG A 13 -5.83 12.37 21.15
N TYR A 14 -4.96 12.49 20.15
CA TYR A 14 -3.99 11.45 19.79
C TYR A 14 -3.03 11.16 20.95
N GLU A 15 -2.44 12.17 21.57
CA GLU A 15 -1.51 12.01 22.71
C GLU A 15 -2.19 11.40 23.95
N ASP A 16 -3.48 11.70 24.17
CA ASP A 16 -4.26 11.07 25.24
C ASP A 16 -4.55 9.58 24.96
N LEU A 17 -5.01 9.26 23.75
CA LEU A 17 -5.23 7.88 23.31
C LEU A 17 -3.92 7.08 23.34
N TRP A 18 -2.83 7.65 22.86
CA TRP A 18 -1.51 7.00 22.89
C TRP A 18 -1.06 6.72 24.32
N ARG A 19 -1.26 7.66 25.25
CA ARG A 19 -0.97 7.44 26.68
C ARG A 19 -1.81 6.31 27.26
N LYS A 20 -3.10 6.23 26.93
CA LYS A 20 -3.98 5.13 27.37
C LYS A 20 -3.51 3.78 26.82
N VAL A 21 -3.09 3.72 25.56
CA VAL A 21 -2.53 2.53 24.94
C VAL A 21 -1.24 2.10 25.66
N MET A 22 -0.31 3.04 25.90
CA MET A 22 0.95 2.74 26.59
C MET A 22 0.80 2.42 28.08
N ALA A 23 -0.31 2.81 28.72
CA ALA A 23 -0.62 2.45 30.09
C ALA A 23 -1.09 0.98 30.22
N ASN A 24 -1.62 0.39 29.15
CA ASN A 24 -2.01 -1.00 29.12
C ASN A 24 -0.79 -1.90 28.84
N LYS A 25 -0.45 -2.77 29.79
CA LYS A 25 0.69 -3.70 29.67
C LYS A 25 0.57 -4.64 28.47
N ASP A 26 -0.63 -5.09 28.14
CA ASP A 26 -0.86 -6.01 27.03
C ASP A 26 -0.61 -5.33 25.68
N SER A 27 -1.02 -4.06 25.56
CA SER A 27 -0.75 -3.24 24.39
C SER A 27 0.74 -2.97 24.21
N VAL A 28 1.48 -2.72 25.30
CA VAL A 28 2.94 -2.53 25.25
C VAL A 28 3.64 -3.81 24.79
N ALA A 29 3.25 -4.97 25.34
CA ALA A 29 3.79 -6.26 24.89
C ALA A 29 3.52 -6.53 23.41
N CYS A 30 2.33 -6.17 22.91
CA CYS A 30 2.00 -6.24 21.48
C CYS A 30 2.90 -5.31 20.64
N ILE A 31 3.14 -4.07 21.09
CA ILE A 31 4.02 -3.12 20.39
C ILE A 31 5.46 -3.64 20.34
N ASP A 32 5.97 -4.18 21.45
CA ASP A 32 7.32 -4.76 21.50
C ASP A 32 7.45 -5.98 20.57
N HIS A 33 6.40 -6.82 20.51
CA HIS A 33 6.32 -7.92 19.57
C HIS A 33 6.31 -7.42 18.12
N LEU A 34 5.50 -6.40 17.79
CA LEU A 34 5.49 -5.76 16.47
C LEU A 34 6.85 -5.20 16.09
N ALA A 35 7.56 -4.54 17.02
CA ALA A 35 8.91 -4.07 16.79
C ALA A 35 9.89 -5.22 16.52
N GLY A 36 9.72 -6.36 17.21
CA GLY A 36 10.45 -7.60 16.92
C GLY A 36 10.19 -8.12 15.51
N VAL A 37 8.92 -8.17 15.11
CA VAL A 37 8.50 -8.60 13.76
C VAL A 37 9.04 -7.68 12.67
N MET A 38 8.99 -6.36 12.86
CA MET A 38 9.54 -5.39 11.90
C MET A 38 11.04 -5.59 11.69
N ARG A 39 11.80 -5.86 12.76
CA ARG A 39 13.23 -6.20 12.66
C ARG A 39 13.47 -7.50 11.88
N MET A 40 12.65 -8.52 12.09
CA MET A 40 12.78 -9.79 11.34
C MET A 40 12.56 -9.61 9.83
N ILE A 41 11.66 -8.71 9.45
CA ILE A 41 11.39 -8.36 8.05
C ILE A 41 12.49 -7.45 7.46
N GLY A 42 13.38 -6.91 8.30
CA GLY A 42 14.41 -5.96 7.87
C GLY A 42 13.88 -4.54 7.64
N LEU A 43 12.73 -4.20 8.22
CA LEU A 43 12.17 -2.84 8.24
C LEU A 43 12.72 -2.09 9.45
N ASP A 44 14.01 -1.77 9.45
CA ASP A 44 14.64 -0.98 10.51
C ASP A 44 14.33 0.53 10.36
N ASP A 45 14.30 1.25 11.49
CA ASP A 45 14.01 2.70 11.60
C ASP A 45 14.83 3.59 10.64
N GLN A 46 15.99 3.12 10.18
CA GLN A 46 16.86 3.88 9.28
C GLN A 46 16.24 4.12 7.89
N ASP A 47 15.41 3.21 7.39
CA ASP A 47 14.88 3.31 6.02
C ASP A 47 13.69 4.28 5.91
N TYR A 48 12.85 4.36 6.96
CA TYR A 48 11.72 5.27 6.99
C TYR A 48 12.16 6.75 7.05
N CYS A 49 13.14 7.07 7.90
CA CYS A 49 13.73 8.41 8.01
C CYS A 49 14.46 8.85 6.73
N ARG A 50 15.10 7.92 6.00
CA ARG A 50 15.75 8.21 4.70
C ARG A 50 14.74 8.54 3.60
N GLN A 51 13.59 7.86 3.55
CA GLN A 51 12.55 8.10 2.54
C GLN A 51 11.87 9.47 2.68
N GLN A 52 11.54 9.91 3.91
CA GLN A 52 10.95 11.24 4.13
C GLN A 52 11.94 12.38 3.84
N ASN A 53 13.21 12.22 4.21
CA ASN A 53 14.22 13.26 3.98
C ASN A 53 14.62 13.42 2.50
N ARG A 54 14.62 12.33 1.72
CA ARG A 54 14.83 12.41 0.26
C ARG A 54 13.71 13.18 -0.44
N SER A 55 12.47 13.01 0.01
CA SER A 55 11.29 13.69 -0.55
C SER A 55 11.33 15.21 -0.31
N LYS A 56 11.88 15.65 0.83
CA LYS A 56 12.04 17.08 1.16
C LYS A 56 13.23 17.74 0.44
N LYS A 57 14.35 17.03 0.27
CA LYS A 57 15.55 17.58 -0.42
C LYS A 57 15.39 17.70 -1.94
N ARG A 58 14.58 16.85 -2.58
CA ARG A 58 14.39 16.85 -4.05
C ARG A 58 13.54 17.99 -4.61
N LEU A 59 12.79 18.70 -3.76
CA LEU A 59 12.07 19.92 -4.16
C LEU A 59 13.00 21.11 -4.47
N ARG A 60 14.32 20.98 -4.28
CA ARG A 60 15.31 22.04 -4.53
C ARG A 60 16.33 21.75 -5.63
N ALA A 61 16.29 20.58 -6.27
CA ALA A 61 17.25 20.27 -7.32
C ALA A 61 16.62 20.57 -8.69
N ASP A 62 17.24 21.50 -9.41
CA ASP A 62 16.86 22.05 -10.70
C ASP A 62 16.46 20.97 -11.72
N TRP A 63 15.27 21.14 -12.28
CA TRP A 63 14.73 20.34 -13.37
C TRP A 63 15.37 20.78 -14.70
N LEU A 64 16.53 20.21 -15.05
CA LEU A 64 17.01 20.17 -16.44
C LEU A 64 17.55 18.77 -16.77
N PRO A 65 17.14 18.14 -17.89
CA PRO A 65 17.66 16.84 -18.29
C PRO A 65 18.99 17.01 -19.04
N THR A 66 20.09 16.60 -18.42
CA THR A 66 21.36 16.41 -19.11
C THR A 66 21.33 15.06 -19.83
N GLN A 67 21.46 15.14 -21.16
CA GLN A 67 21.59 14.09 -22.17
C GLN A 67 22.42 12.88 -21.72
N LEU A 68 22.17 11.70 -22.30
CA LEU A 68 23.23 10.71 -22.52
C LEU A 68 22.98 9.78 -23.74
N ARG A 69 24.07 9.63 -24.49
CA ARG A 69 24.35 8.97 -25.78
C ARG A 69 24.61 7.46 -25.63
N ALA A 70 24.41 6.72 -26.73
CA ALA A 70 25.16 5.53 -27.24
C ALA A 70 25.26 4.28 -26.32
N GLU A 71 25.52 3.03 -26.72
CA GLU A 71 25.78 2.23 -27.93
C GLU A 71 25.60 0.75 -27.43
N GLY A 72 24.94 -0.16 -28.16
CA GLY A 72 25.64 -1.26 -28.83
C GLY A 72 25.98 -2.46 -27.91
N THR A 73 25.19 -3.54 -27.96
CA THR A 73 25.61 -4.94 -28.22
C THR A 73 24.51 -5.96 -27.86
N SER A 74 24.45 -7.02 -28.65
CA SER A 74 23.41 -8.06 -28.75
C SER A 74 23.78 -9.28 -27.93
N ILE A 75 22.88 -9.79 -27.06
CA ILE A 75 22.89 -11.19 -26.61
C ILE A 75 21.42 -11.65 -26.40
N THR A 76 21.09 -12.79 -27.02
CA THR A 76 19.80 -13.49 -27.02
C THR A 76 19.42 -14.06 -25.65
N ALA A 77 18.15 -13.91 -25.25
CA ALA A 77 17.57 -14.50 -24.03
C ALA A 77 16.50 -15.56 -24.35
N PRO A 78 16.25 -16.54 -23.46
CA PRO A 78 15.36 -17.68 -23.71
C PRO A 78 13.88 -17.34 -23.50
N THR A 79 13.03 -18.12 -24.19
CA THR A 79 11.58 -18.01 -24.35
C THR A 79 10.77 -17.93 -23.05
N LEU A 80 9.98 -16.85 -22.92
CA LEU A 80 8.93 -16.64 -21.89
C LEU A 80 7.56 -17.18 -22.34
N ASN A 81 6.74 -17.54 -21.37
CA ASN A 81 5.38 -18.11 -21.50
C ASN A 81 4.45 -17.32 -22.45
N PRO A 82 3.53 -18.01 -23.17
CA PRO A 82 2.73 -17.43 -24.25
C PRO A 82 1.74 -16.33 -23.79
N ILE A 83 1.38 -16.28 -22.50
CA ILE A 83 0.51 -15.22 -21.95
C ILE A 83 1.25 -13.88 -21.81
N PHE A 84 2.55 -13.92 -21.51
CA PHE A 84 3.38 -12.70 -21.41
C PHE A 84 3.84 -12.20 -22.78
N ALA A 85 3.92 -13.09 -23.79
CA ALA A 85 4.23 -12.73 -25.16
C ALA A 85 3.15 -11.81 -25.79
N GLU A 86 1.89 -11.97 -25.39
CA GLU A 86 0.78 -11.15 -25.90
C GLU A 86 0.75 -9.74 -25.28
N LEU A 87 1.25 -9.60 -24.04
CA LEU A 87 1.45 -8.30 -23.38
C LEU A 87 2.67 -7.56 -23.94
N ASP A 88 3.73 -8.27 -24.33
CA ASP A 88 4.91 -7.71 -24.99
C ASP A 88 4.62 -7.20 -26.41
N ARG A 89 3.63 -7.79 -27.10
CA ARG A 89 3.23 -7.38 -28.47
C ARG A 89 2.57 -6.01 -28.55
N MET A 90 2.17 -5.43 -27.41
CA MET A 90 1.45 -4.15 -27.38
C MET A 90 2.35 -2.93 -27.14
N ASP A 91 3.68 -3.07 -26.99
CA ASP A 91 4.57 -1.94 -26.67
C ASP A 91 5.33 -1.40 -27.89
N LEU A 92 4.94 -0.19 -28.32
CA LEU A 92 5.64 0.63 -29.31
C LEU A 92 6.95 1.15 -28.72
N GLN A 93 8.08 0.60 -29.18
CA GLN A 93 9.42 1.20 -29.17
C GLN A 93 9.84 1.97 -27.91
N GLY A 94 10.18 1.23 -26.85
CA GLY A 94 10.97 1.74 -25.72
C GLY A 94 11.97 0.68 -25.27
N ARG A 95 13.27 0.92 -25.44
CA ARG A 95 14.34 -0.03 -25.08
C ARG A 95 14.24 -0.46 -23.60
N PRO A 96 14.20 -1.76 -23.30
CA PRO A 96 14.05 -2.26 -21.93
C PRO A 96 15.39 -2.23 -21.17
N ASP A 97 15.35 -1.69 -19.96
CA ASP A 97 16.32 -2.05 -18.93
C ASP A 97 15.91 -3.45 -18.42
N SER A 98 16.70 -4.48 -18.75
CA SER A 98 16.37 -5.92 -18.63
C SER A 98 15.98 -6.44 -17.23
N LYS A 99 15.90 -5.56 -16.23
CA LYS A 99 15.52 -5.87 -14.84
C LYS A 99 14.18 -5.26 -14.42
N SER A 100 13.58 -4.38 -15.22
CA SER A 100 12.29 -3.76 -14.91
C SER A 100 11.16 -4.49 -15.64
N LEU A 101 10.44 -5.36 -14.93
CA LEU A 101 9.26 -6.09 -15.45
C LEU A 101 8.11 -5.16 -15.91
N VAL A 102 8.20 -3.88 -15.57
CA VAL A 102 7.22 -2.85 -15.91
C VAL A 102 7.94 -1.71 -16.63
N THR A 103 7.62 -1.53 -17.91
CA THR A 103 8.21 -0.51 -18.79
C THR A 103 7.33 0.73 -18.88
N SER A 104 6.01 0.57 -18.75
CA SER A 104 5.04 1.65 -18.92
C SER A 104 4.06 1.77 -17.76
N CYS A 105 3.53 2.98 -17.57
CA CYS A 105 2.48 3.24 -16.59
C CYS A 105 1.19 2.47 -16.93
N ASN A 106 0.86 2.35 -18.22
CA ASN A 106 -0.34 1.63 -18.68
C ASN A 106 -0.25 0.13 -18.36
N GLN A 107 0.91 -0.49 -18.57
CA GLN A 107 1.15 -1.88 -18.19
C GLN A 107 0.96 -2.07 -16.68
N LEU A 108 1.52 -1.16 -15.87
CA LEU A 108 1.34 -1.19 -14.41
C LEU A 108 -0.13 -1.07 -14.02
N TYR A 109 -0.89 -0.19 -14.67
CA TYR A 109 -2.32 -0.02 -14.42
C TYR A 109 -3.12 -1.27 -14.77
N ALA A 110 -2.84 -1.89 -15.91
CA ALA A 110 -3.46 -3.15 -16.30
C ALA A 110 -3.18 -4.25 -15.27
N GLN A 111 -1.91 -4.42 -14.86
CA GLN A 111 -1.52 -5.38 -13.82
C GLN A 111 -2.19 -5.08 -12.47
N SER A 112 -2.35 -3.80 -12.13
CA SER A 112 -2.98 -3.39 -10.88
C SER A 112 -4.46 -3.73 -10.79
N ALA A 113 -5.18 -3.78 -11.92
CA ALA A 113 -6.57 -4.21 -11.93
C ALA A 113 -6.70 -5.66 -11.45
N PHE A 114 -5.80 -6.54 -11.90
CA PHE A 114 -5.74 -7.93 -11.43
C PHE A 114 -5.26 -8.03 -9.98
N ALA A 115 -4.21 -7.28 -9.62
CA ALA A 115 -3.70 -7.25 -8.26
C ALA A 115 -4.76 -6.76 -7.26
N LEU A 116 -5.66 -5.86 -7.65
CA LEU A 116 -6.74 -5.37 -6.80
C LEU A 116 -7.70 -6.49 -6.39
N VAL A 117 -8.09 -7.35 -7.34
CA VAL A 117 -9.01 -8.47 -7.09
C VAL A 117 -8.34 -9.49 -6.16
N LEU A 118 -7.10 -9.88 -6.48
CA LEU A 118 -6.34 -10.83 -5.67
C LEU A 118 -6.08 -10.31 -4.25
N LEU A 119 -5.70 -9.03 -4.13
CA LEU A 119 -5.47 -8.41 -2.84
C LEU A 119 -6.76 -8.32 -2.03
N ALA A 120 -7.89 -8.02 -2.66
CA ALA A 120 -9.19 -7.97 -1.98
C ALA A 120 -9.58 -9.33 -1.40
N GLU A 121 -9.40 -10.41 -2.15
CA GLU A 121 -9.64 -11.78 -1.67
C GLU A 121 -8.75 -12.13 -0.47
N ARG A 122 -7.45 -11.83 -0.57
CA ARG A 122 -6.51 -12.06 0.53
C ARG A 122 -6.85 -11.27 1.78
N VAL A 123 -7.19 -10.01 1.60
CA VAL A 123 -7.57 -9.10 2.69
C VAL A 123 -8.86 -9.55 3.37
N LYS A 124 -9.84 -10.06 2.63
CA LYS A 124 -11.04 -10.70 3.20
C LYS A 124 -10.65 -11.92 4.05
N ASN A 125 -9.80 -12.80 3.52
CA ASN A 125 -9.36 -14.00 4.25
C ASN A 125 -8.58 -13.65 5.52
N TRP A 126 -7.69 -12.64 5.47
CA TRP A 126 -6.97 -12.17 6.66
C TRP A 126 -7.93 -11.52 7.67
N ALA A 127 -8.86 -10.68 7.21
CA ALA A 127 -9.86 -10.03 8.05
C ALA A 127 -10.84 -11.03 8.68
N GLU A 128 -11.15 -12.15 8.01
CA GLU A 128 -12.01 -13.20 8.54
C GLU A 128 -11.33 -14.00 9.66
N ARG A 129 -10.07 -14.36 9.44
CA ARG A 129 -9.24 -15.08 10.42
C ARG A 129 -8.91 -14.23 11.63
N THR A 130 -9.03 -12.91 11.49
CA THR A 130 -8.89 -11.94 12.58
C THR A 130 -10.24 -11.29 12.90
N GLN A 131 -10.27 -10.36 13.84
CA GLN A 131 -11.43 -9.49 14.05
C GLN A 131 -11.31 -8.23 13.18
N GLY A 132 -10.99 -8.44 11.90
CA GLY A 132 -10.72 -7.36 10.96
C GLY A 132 -12.00 -6.68 10.49
N MET A 133 -12.01 -5.35 10.53
CA MET A 133 -13.16 -4.54 10.12
C MET A 133 -12.91 -3.79 8.81
N PHE A 134 -14.00 -3.58 8.08
CA PHE A 134 -14.04 -2.69 6.92
C PHE A 134 -15.00 -1.52 7.16
N ARG A 135 -14.77 -0.45 6.41
CA ARG A 135 -15.68 0.70 6.39
C ARG A 135 -16.94 0.35 5.64
N VAL A 136 -18.08 0.72 6.21
CA VAL A 136 -19.40 0.52 5.61
C VAL A 136 -20.03 1.89 5.40
N ASP A 137 -20.65 2.09 4.23
CA ASP A 137 -21.39 3.31 3.93
C ASP A 137 -22.75 3.25 4.66
N SER A 138 -22.95 4.15 5.64
CA SER A 138 -24.24 4.30 6.33
C SER A 138 -25.18 5.19 5.52
N GLU A 139 -26.45 4.79 5.41
CA GLU A 139 -27.50 5.53 4.67
C GLU A 139 -28.04 6.78 5.41
N GLY A 140 -27.35 7.24 6.46
CA GLY A 140 -27.73 8.41 7.26
C GLY A 140 -26.86 9.64 7.00
N SER A 141 -27.47 10.83 7.01
CA SER A 141 -26.82 12.14 6.82
C SER A 141 -25.83 12.55 7.92
N GLU A 142 -25.58 11.69 8.91
CA GLU A 142 -24.51 11.87 9.89
C GLU A 142 -23.35 10.94 9.55
N GLN A 143 -22.26 11.57 9.16
CA GLN A 143 -21.06 11.00 8.57
C GLN A 143 -20.20 10.27 9.62
N GLU A 144 -20.81 9.41 10.44
CA GLU A 144 -20.07 8.52 11.31
C GLU A 144 -19.52 7.38 10.45
N ASN A 145 -18.19 7.25 10.42
CA ASN A 145 -17.53 6.13 9.77
C ASN A 145 -17.97 4.85 10.49
N SER A 146 -18.96 4.16 9.95
CA SER A 146 -19.37 2.87 10.48
C SER A 146 -18.35 1.81 10.07
N PHE A 147 -18.02 0.93 11.00
CA PHE A 147 -17.11 -0.18 10.80
C PHE A 147 -17.87 -1.46 11.11
N ALA A 148 -17.66 -2.48 10.29
CA ALA A 148 -18.25 -3.79 10.49
C ALA A 148 -17.17 -4.86 10.42
N VAL A 149 -17.25 -5.81 11.35
CA VAL A 149 -16.37 -6.98 11.38
C VAL A 149 -16.69 -7.86 10.17
N TRP A 150 -15.68 -8.18 9.37
CA TRP A 150 -15.87 -8.91 8.12
C TRP A 150 -16.54 -10.28 8.33
N ARG A 151 -16.16 -10.98 9.41
CA ARG A 151 -16.70 -12.30 9.76
C ARG A 151 -18.22 -12.28 9.93
N ASP A 152 -18.77 -11.19 10.45
CA ASP A 152 -20.20 -11.10 10.78
C ASP A 152 -21.05 -10.70 9.57
N ILE A 153 -20.46 -10.00 8.61
CA ILE A 153 -21.17 -9.48 7.43
C ILE A 153 -20.98 -10.32 6.18
N LYS A 154 -19.97 -11.19 6.10
CA LYS A 154 -19.59 -11.90 4.84
C LYS A 154 -20.73 -12.73 4.21
N ASP A 155 -21.65 -13.22 5.03
CA ASP A 155 -22.77 -14.08 4.61
C ASP A 155 -24.04 -13.27 4.28
N ASP A 156 -24.04 -11.97 4.59
CA ASP A 156 -25.13 -11.04 4.28
C ASP A 156 -24.78 -10.20 3.04
N PRO A 157 -25.40 -10.47 1.88
CA PRO A 157 -25.07 -9.77 0.63
C PRO A 157 -25.41 -8.26 0.68
N ASP A 158 -26.41 -7.85 1.47
CA ASP A 158 -26.82 -6.45 1.57
C ASP A 158 -25.79 -5.64 2.36
N LEU A 159 -25.23 -6.23 3.43
CA LEU A 159 -24.15 -5.60 4.20
C LEU A 159 -22.82 -5.61 3.43
N VAL A 160 -22.52 -6.68 2.69
CA VAL A 160 -21.32 -6.76 1.84
C VAL A 160 -21.35 -5.69 0.74
N ALA A 161 -22.52 -5.42 0.16
CA ALA A 161 -22.69 -4.37 -0.86
C ALA A 161 -22.39 -2.97 -0.32
N LYS A 162 -22.58 -2.74 0.99
CA LYS A 162 -22.29 -1.47 1.66
C LYS A 162 -20.81 -1.32 2.06
N VAL A 163 -20.01 -2.38 1.94
CA VAL A 163 -18.58 -2.31 2.26
C VAL A 163 -17.85 -1.46 1.23
N ARG A 164 -17.13 -0.46 1.71
CA ARG A 164 -16.32 0.43 0.88
C ARG A 164 -15.01 -0.25 0.48
N TRP A 165 -14.99 -0.81 -0.73
CA TRP A 165 -13.80 -1.42 -1.28
C TRP A 165 -12.75 -0.38 -1.74
N PRO A 166 -11.45 -0.68 -1.55
CA PRO A 166 -10.40 0.18 -2.08
C PRO A 166 -10.44 0.25 -3.60
N VAL A 167 -10.21 1.43 -4.13
CA VAL A 167 -10.03 1.66 -5.57
C VAL A 167 -8.56 1.84 -5.89
N ALA A 168 -8.16 1.44 -7.10
CA ALA A 168 -6.84 1.72 -7.61
C ALA A 168 -6.56 3.23 -7.59
N LYS A 169 -5.31 3.60 -7.33
CA LYS A 169 -4.89 4.99 -7.32
C LYS A 169 -5.18 5.64 -8.67
N ARG A 170 -5.76 6.83 -8.63
CA ARG A 170 -6.06 7.63 -9.83
C ARG A 170 -4.80 7.93 -10.66
N HIS A 171 -4.96 7.92 -11.99
CA HIS A 171 -3.89 8.11 -12.96
C HIS A 171 -3.07 9.37 -12.69
N GLU A 172 -3.74 10.50 -12.45
CA GLU A 172 -3.08 11.79 -12.24
C GLU A 172 -2.19 11.74 -10.99
N ARG A 173 -2.68 11.13 -9.91
CA ARG A 173 -1.92 10.96 -8.65
C ARG A 173 -0.75 9.99 -8.78
N ALA A 174 -0.88 8.96 -9.62
CA ALA A 174 0.23 8.04 -9.90
C ALA A 174 1.35 8.75 -10.67
N VAL A 175 1.00 9.49 -11.74
CA VAL A 175 1.94 10.28 -12.54
C VAL A 175 2.64 11.33 -11.69
N GLU A 176 1.89 12.11 -10.91
CA GLU A 176 2.47 13.07 -9.96
C GLU A 176 3.49 12.42 -9.02
N LYS A 177 3.17 11.23 -8.48
CA LYS A 177 4.06 10.51 -7.57
C LYS A 177 5.29 9.96 -8.29
N LEU A 178 5.15 9.46 -9.52
CA LEU A 178 6.26 9.00 -10.35
C LEU A 178 7.26 10.11 -10.62
N LEU A 179 6.76 11.28 -11.03
CA LEU A 179 7.59 12.45 -11.32
C LEU A 179 8.27 12.99 -10.06
N ARG A 180 7.52 13.11 -8.95
CA ARG A 180 8.05 13.71 -7.71
C ARG A 180 9.00 12.80 -6.93
N SER A 181 8.73 11.49 -6.91
CA SER A 181 9.35 10.58 -5.94
C SER A 181 10.17 9.46 -6.58
N TYR A 182 9.84 9.04 -7.81
CA TYR A 182 10.39 7.83 -8.41
C TYR A 182 11.21 8.06 -9.69
N GLN A 183 11.55 9.31 -10.01
CA GLN A 183 12.34 9.66 -11.20
C GLN A 183 11.74 9.04 -12.47
N ASN A 184 10.41 9.08 -12.58
CA ASN A 184 9.66 8.53 -13.70
C ASN A 184 9.84 7.01 -13.92
N SER A 185 10.22 6.23 -12.91
CA SER A 185 10.37 4.78 -12.98
C SER A 185 9.09 4.06 -12.52
N PRO A 186 8.27 3.48 -13.43
CA PRO A 186 6.98 2.87 -13.07
C PRO A 186 7.12 1.67 -12.13
N SER A 187 8.18 0.88 -12.27
CA SER A 187 8.44 -0.30 -11.43
C SER A 187 8.62 0.00 -9.94
N LYS A 188 8.84 1.27 -9.56
CA LYS A 188 8.97 1.69 -8.15
C LYS A 188 7.63 2.12 -7.52
N LEU A 189 6.56 2.18 -8.30
CA LEU A 189 5.24 2.57 -7.82
C LEU A 189 4.47 1.36 -7.30
N LEU A 190 4.64 1.06 -6.02
CA LEU A 190 4.07 -0.13 -5.38
C LEU A 190 2.66 0.07 -4.81
N ASP A 191 2.27 1.32 -4.54
CA ASP A 191 1.01 1.66 -3.88
C ASP A 191 -0.08 2.08 -4.88
N LEU A 192 -0.14 1.40 -6.04
CA LEU A 192 -1.20 1.59 -7.02
C LEU A 192 -2.49 0.89 -6.56
N THR A 193 -2.35 -0.31 -5.99
CA THR A 193 -3.37 -1.03 -5.23
C THR A 193 -3.00 -1.03 -3.76
N ARG A 194 -3.96 -0.70 -2.91
CA ARG A 194 -3.79 -0.71 -1.45
C ARG A 194 -5.10 -1.08 -0.78
N SER A 195 -5.01 -1.80 0.32
CA SER A 195 -6.15 -2.16 1.15
C SER A 195 -5.87 -1.79 2.59
N CYS A 196 -6.93 -1.67 3.39
CA CYS A 196 -6.84 -1.33 4.79
C CYS A 196 -7.77 -2.25 5.57
N ILE A 197 -7.23 -2.89 6.60
CA ILE A 197 -7.99 -3.62 7.61
C ILE A 197 -7.90 -2.81 8.90
N ILE A 198 -9.02 -2.66 9.58
CA ILE A 198 -9.14 -1.84 10.77
C ILE A 198 -9.36 -2.76 11.97
N PHE A 199 -8.72 -2.45 13.09
CA PHE A 199 -8.79 -3.24 14.32
C PHE A 199 -9.08 -2.33 15.51
N GLU A 200 -9.86 -2.82 16.47
CA GLU A 200 -10.08 -2.13 17.74
C GLU A 200 -8.91 -2.37 18.71
N ASN A 201 -8.34 -3.58 18.67
CA ASN A 201 -7.33 -4.04 19.61
C ASN A 201 -5.98 -4.28 18.92
N MET A 202 -4.90 -3.99 19.67
CA MET A 202 -3.53 -4.25 19.22
C MET A 202 -3.24 -5.75 19.07
N THR A 203 -3.86 -6.59 19.89
CA THR A 203 -3.72 -8.05 19.82
C THR A 203 -4.18 -8.59 18.47
N ASP A 204 -5.35 -8.15 17.98
CA ASP A 204 -5.89 -8.59 16.70
C ASP A 204 -5.05 -8.11 15.53
N LEU A 205 -4.52 -6.88 15.60
CA LEU A 205 -3.59 -6.34 14.62
C LEU A 205 -2.30 -7.16 14.56
N THR A 206 -1.70 -7.48 15.71
CA THR A 206 -0.49 -8.29 15.78
C THR A 206 -0.71 -9.70 15.24
N ASN A 207 -1.83 -10.32 15.60
CA ASN A 207 -2.23 -11.62 15.06
C ASN A 207 -2.41 -11.57 13.54
N CYS A 208 -3.03 -10.51 13.02
CA CYS A 208 -3.18 -10.31 11.57
C CYS A 208 -1.82 -10.19 10.88
N LEU A 209 -0.87 -9.47 11.47
CA LEU A 209 0.47 -9.34 10.91
C LEU A 209 1.18 -10.70 10.86
N GLY A 210 1.07 -11.51 11.92
CA GLY A 210 1.59 -12.88 11.93
C GLY A 210 1.01 -13.74 10.81
N ILE A 211 -0.31 -13.62 10.55
CA ILE A 211 -0.97 -14.32 9.43
C ILE A 211 -0.46 -13.83 8.08
N ILE A 212 -0.26 -12.51 7.90
CA ILE A 212 0.23 -11.95 6.63
C ILE A 212 1.67 -12.43 6.33
N ILE A 213 2.55 -12.46 7.34
CA ILE A 213 3.95 -12.87 7.17
C ILE A 213 4.08 -14.35 6.86
N THR A 214 3.15 -15.17 7.37
CA THR A 214 3.13 -16.61 7.14
C THR A 214 2.36 -17.02 5.88
N ASP A 215 1.73 -16.07 5.17
CA ASP A 215 1.03 -16.35 3.91
C ASP A 215 2.07 -16.58 2.79
N GLU A 216 2.07 -17.79 2.23
CA GLU A 216 2.98 -18.20 1.14
C GLU A 216 2.90 -17.31 -0.11
N ASN A 217 1.79 -16.58 -0.27
CA ASN A 217 1.54 -15.71 -1.41
C ASN A 217 2.04 -14.28 -1.17
N VAL A 218 2.51 -13.98 0.04
CA VAL A 218 3.06 -12.68 0.40
C VAL A 218 4.57 -12.78 0.48
N ARG A 219 5.25 -11.89 -0.24
CA ARG A 219 6.68 -11.63 -0.05
C ARG A 219 6.82 -10.26 0.58
N VAL A 220 7.42 -10.24 1.76
CA VAL A 220 7.68 -9.01 2.52
C VAL A 220 9.08 -8.50 2.23
#